data_AF-X6MUX2-F1
#
_entry.id   AF-X6MUX2-F1
#
_cell.length_a   1.000
_cell.length_b   1.000
_cell.length_c   1.000
_cell.angle_alpha   90.00
_cell.angle_beta   90.00
_cell.angle_gamma   90.00
#
_symmetry.space_group_name_H-M   'P 1'
#
loop_
_entity.id
_entity.type
_entity.pdbx_description
1 polymer ?
#
loop_
_entity_poly.entity_id
_entity_poly.type
_entity_poly.pdbx_seq_one_letter_code
_entity_poly.pdbx_strand_id
1 'polypeptide(L)'
;MTIGIPIHSISGVHKDNIQNWKQNEMTINNGQVTLVYTRLLDTGDSQDRVFTGNSKTLSVMYAISGQNTRITGQHSIYSSKYYTLDFVSGSTSSHTSVVEIIKRWHGGIMWFAWNLFAYTGLICARYKEILFTKQTPPKIDTWFIFHSWCMRTAALLTLIGFILGVIAVNKSGIQHFSKAHFIVGLIIFIFAMLQPLNAVIRPHKEPRTRRRRIWEFIHKNSGRSALGLSVFNVFSGLILLGVSNAVMILQIIFIVIVGVTVIFLEIRWFLQTRTPGKVVN
;
A
#
# COMPACT_ATOMS: atom_id res chain seq x y z
N MET A 1 -19.84 -8.80 -22.87
CA MET A 1 -20.00 -8.47 -21.44
C MET A 1 -20.82 -9.58 -20.83
N THR A 2 -20.27 -10.37 -19.92
CA THR A 2 -21.09 -11.35 -19.18
C THR A 2 -21.37 -10.75 -17.82
N ILE A 3 -22.64 -10.45 -17.55
CA ILE A 3 -23.08 -9.94 -16.25
C ILE A 3 -23.58 -11.16 -15.49
N GLY A 4 -22.77 -11.67 -14.56
CA GLY A 4 -23.28 -12.50 -13.47
C GLY A 4 -23.75 -11.58 -12.35
N ILE A 5 -24.80 -11.96 -11.63
CA ILE A 5 -25.19 -11.31 -10.37
C ILE A 5 -24.64 -12.20 -9.25
N PRO A 6 -23.34 -12.11 -8.90
CA PRO A 6 -22.82 -12.88 -7.79
C PRO A 6 -23.44 -12.38 -6.50
N ILE A 7 -24.04 -13.30 -5.75
CA ILE A 7 -24.54 -13.02 -4.41
C ILE A 7 -23.34 -13.10 -3.48
N HIS A 8 -22.85 -11.93 -3.09
CA HIS A 8 -21.75 -11.85 -2.15
C HIS A 8 -22.25 -11.94 -0.71
N SER A 9 -21.72 -12.90 0.02
CA SER A 9 -21.49 -12.77 1.45
C SER A 9 -20.17 -11.99 1.67
N ILE A 10 -19.93 -11.55 2.90
CA ILE A 10 -18.77 -10.72 3.30
C ILE A 10 -17.42 -11.43 3.07
N SER A 11 -17.41 -12.71 2.64
CA SER A 11 -16.24 -13.60 2.57
C SER A 11 -15.88 -14.14 1.16
N GLY A 12 -16.03 -13.34 0.10
CA GLY A 12 -15.49 -13.68 -1.24
C GLY A 12 -16.56 -14.05 -2.28
N VAL A 13 -16.11 -14.40 -3.50
CA VAL A 13 -16.98 -14.81 -4.60
C VAL A 13 -17.37 -16.27 -4.39
N HIS A 14 -18.63 -16.53 -4.07
CA HIS A 14 -19.18 -17.89 -4.08
C HIS A 14 -19.62 -18.21 -5.51
N LYS A 15 -19.07 -19.30 -6.06
CA LYS A 15 -19.43 -19.75 -7.40
C LYS A 15 -20.75 -20.51 -7.30
N ASP A 16 -21.82 -19.82 -7.63
CA ASP A 16 -23.12 -20.45 -7.82
C ASP A 16 -23.19 -21.05 -9.23
N ASN A 17 -23.33 -22.37 -9.29
CA ASN A 17 -23.41 -23.12 -10.55
C ASN A 17 -24.82 -23.05 -11.19
N ILE A 18 -25.83 -22.55 -10.47
CA ILE A 18 -27.22 -22.50 -10.90
C ILE A 18 -27.70 -21.04 -10.89
N GLN A 19 -27.50 -20.35 -12.01
CA GLN A 19 -27.95 -18.96 -12.14
C GLN A 19 -29.48 -18.86 -12.26
N ASN A 20 -30.17 -18.54 -11.16
CA ASN A 20 -31.64 -18.47 -11.09
C ASN A 20 -32.23 -17.12 -11.57
N TRP A 21 -31.72 -16.59 -12.68
CA TRP A 21 -32.23 -15.36 -13.31
C TRP A 21 -32.29 -15.50 -14.83
N LYS A 22 -33.22 -14.78 -15.44
CA LYS A 22 -33.43 -14.72 -16.89
C LYS A 22 -33.07 -13.32 -17.38
N GLN A 23 -32.12 -13.23 -18.31
CA GLN A 23 -31.88 -12.00 -19.06
C GLN A 23 -33.07 -11.73 -19.98
N ASN A 24 -33.65 -10.53 -19.90
CA ASN A 24 -34.71 -10.10 -20.80
C ASN A 24 -34.17 -9.22 -21.91
N GLU A 25 -33.41 -8.19 -21.56
CA GLU A 25 -32.92 -7.19 -22.51
C GLU A 25 -31.55 -6.65 -22.05
N MET A 26 -30.67 -6.35 -23.01
CA MET A 26 -29.43 -5.61 -22.75
C MET A 26 -29.24 -4.58 -23.85
N THR A 27 -29.24 -3.30 -23.50
CA THR A 27 -29.00 -2.19 -24.43
C THR A 27 -27.76 -1.41 -24.02
N ILE A 28 -27.02 -0.94 -25.03
CA ILE A 28 -25.83 -0.12 -24.86
C ILE A 28 -26.05 1.16 -25.64
N ASN A 29 -26.37 2.25 -24.94
CA ASN A 29 -26.63 3.55 -25.55
C ASN A 29 -25.75 4.62 -24.89
N ASN A 30 -24.99 5.37 -25.68
CA ASN A 30 -24.13 6.47 -25.22
C ASN A 30 -23.20 6.12 -24.03
N GLY A 31 -22.65 4.91 -24.01
CA GLY A 31 -21.77 4.43 -22.94
C GLY A 31 -22.49 3.99 -21.65
N GLN A 32 -23.82 4.05 -21.62
CA GLN A 32 -24.65 3.46 -20.58
C GLN A 32 -25.04 2.03 -20.98
N VAL A 33 -24.81 1.08 -20.07
CA VAL A 33 -25.29 -0.31 -20.21
C VAL A 33 -26.55 -0.45 -19.37
N THR A 34 -27.66 -0.78 -20.01
CA THR A 34 -28.93 -1.10 -19.34
C THR A 34 -29.17 -2.59 -19.46
N LEU A 35 -29.22 -3.29 -18.33
CA LEU A 35 -29.57 -4.70 -18.24
C LEU A 35 -30.95 -4.84 -17.59
N VAL A 36 -31.87 -5.49 -18.30
CA VAL A 36 -33.18 -5.89 -17.78
C VAL A 36 -33.16 -7.40 -17.58
N TYR A 37 -33.49 -7.84 -16.37
CA TYR A 37 -33.56 -9.26 -16.02
C TYR A 37 -34.76 -9.55 -15.12
N THR A 38 -35.17 -10.82 -15.09
CA THR A 38 -36.21 -11.34 -14.18
C THR A 38 -35.61 -12.42 -13.30
N ARG A 39 -35.93 -12.41 -12.01
CA ARG A 39 -35.54 -13.42 -11.03
C ARG A 39 -36.70 -13.62 -10.05
N LEU A 40 -36.90 -14.86 -9.59
CA LEU A 40 -37.87 -15.16 -8.53
C LEU A 40 -37.43 -14.55 -7.21
N LEU A 41 -38.38 -14.10 -6.38
CA LEU A 41 -38.08 -13.54 -5.06
C LEU A 41 -37.55 -14.60 -4.09
N ASP A 42 -38.04 -15.82 -4.23
CA ASP A 42 -37.53 -17.03 -3.60
C ASP A 42 -37.27 -18.05 -4.71
N THR A 43 -36.02 -18.46 -4.86
CA THR A 43 -35.59 -19.42 -5.88
C THR A 43 -35.51 -20.84 -5.32
N GLY A 44 -35.62 -21.02 -3.99
CA GLY A 44 -35.37 -22.30 -3.32
C GLY A 44 -33.90 -22.72 -3.27
N ASP A 45 -32.98 -21.92 -3.80
CA ASP A 45 -31.54 -22.17 -3.76
C ASP A 45 -30.92 -21.58 -2.48
N SER A 46 -30.22 -22.42 -1.71
CA SER A 46 -29.52 -22.02 -0.49
C SER A 46 -28.40 -20.99 -0.70
N GLN A 47 -27.86 -20.87 -1.92
CA GLN A 47 -26.87 -19.85 -2.29
C GLN A 47 -27.52 -18.53 -2.69
N ASP A 48 -28.83 -18.54 -2.92
CA ASP A 48 -29.59 -17.38 -3.32
C ASP A 48 -30.17 -16.62 -2.14
N ARG A 49 -30.15 -15.30 -2.26
CA ARG A 49 -30.79 -14.42 -1.29
C ARG A 49 -32.29 -14.40 -1.56
N VAL A 50 -33.09 -14.83 -0.58
CA VAL A 50 -34.55 -14.72 -0.59
C VAL A 50 -34.97 -13.30 -0.22
N PHE A 51 -35.90 -12.73 -0.99
CA PHE A 51 -36.45 -11.40 -0.74
C PHE A 51 -37.84 -11.51 -0.09
N THR A 52 -37.92 -11.27 1.23
CA THR A 52 -39.18 -11.23 1.97
C THR A 52 -39.64 -9.79 2.24
N GLY A 53 -40.95 -9.61 2.45
CA GLY A 53 -41.67 -8.33 2.34
C GLY A 53 -41.16 -7.13 3.16
N ASN A 54 -40.33 -7.35 4.19
CA ASN A 54 -40.07 -6.35 5.23
C ASN A 54 -38.65 -5.77 5.27
N SER A 55 -37.68 -6.26 4.49
CA SER A 55 -36.36 -5.61 4.36
C SER A 55 -35.78 -5.88 2.98
N LYS A 56 -36.05 -4.95 2.05
CA LYS A 56 -35.91 -5.19 0.62
C LYS A 56 -34.67 -4.49 0.03
N THR A 57 -33.51 -4.69 0.63
CA THR A 57 -32.26 -4.11 0.09
C THR A 57 -31.41 -5.14 -0.67
N LEU A 58 -31.17 -4.90 -1.96
CA LEU A 58 -30.25 -5.69 -2.79
C LEU A 58 -28.94 -4.94 -2.99
N SER A 59 -27.84 -5.52 -2.50
CA SER A 59 -26.49 -5.06 -2.82
C SER A 59 -26.08 -5.60 -4.19
N VAL A 60 -25.92 -4.72 -5.16
CA VAL A 60 -25.44 -5.00 -6.51
C VAL A 60 -23.99 -4.57 -6.62
N MET A 61 -23.15 -5.51 -7.05
CA MET A 61 -21.79 -5.25 -7.53
C MET A 61 -21.72 -5.68 -8.97
N TYR A 62 -21.03 -4.90 -9.79
CA TYR A 62 -20.75 -5.25 -11.17
C TYR A 62 -19.25 -5.22 -11.41
N ALA A 63 -18.79 -6.08 -12.30
CA ALA A 63 -17.43 -6.10 -12.79
C ALA A 63 -17.46 -5.97 -14.32
N ILE A 64 -16.55 -5.20 -14.87
CA ILE A 64 -16.39 -5.04 -16.32
C ILE A 64 -15.05 -5.66 -16.69
N SER A 65 -15.06 -6.52 -17.70
CA SER A 65 -13.85 -7.13 -18.23
C SER A 65 -13.57 -6.56 -19.63
N GLY A 66 -12.29 -6.35 -19.96
CA GLY A 66 -11.85 -5.98 -21.30
C GLY A 66 -12.07 -7.11 -22.30
N GLN A 67 -12.11 -6.80 -23.60
CA GLN A 67 -12.31 -7.78 -24.67
C GLN A 67 -11.40 -9.01 -24.47
N ASN A 68 -11.97 -10.22 -24.60
CA ASN A 68 -11.33 -11.54 -24.50
C ASN A 68 -10.95 -12.10 -23.11
N THR A 69 -11.43 -11.53 -22.01
CA THR A 69 -11.31 -12.19 -20.69
C THR A 69 -12.54 -13.05 -20.40
N ARG A 70 -12.39 -14.38 -20.44
CA ARG A 70 -13.39 -15.36 -19.99
C ARG A 70 -13.83 -15.01 -18.56
N ILE A 71 -15.07 -15.36 -18.19
CA ILE A 71 -15.66 -15.20 -16.83
C ILE A 71 -14.77 -15.82 -15.73
N THR A 72 -13.88 -16.74 -16.09
CA THR A 72 -12.90 -17.39 -15.22
C THR A 72 -11.58 -16.62 -15.04
N GLY A 73 -11.40 -15.48 -15.72
CA GLY A 73 -10.21 -14.62 -15.63
C GLY A 73 -10.42 -13.45 -14.67
N GLN A 74 -9.39 -13.12 -13.88
CA GLN A 74 -9.39 -11.96 -12.99
C GLN A 74 -9.70 -10.67 -13.78
N HIS A 75 -10.73 -9.93 -13.34
CA HIS A 75 -11.10 -8.65 -13.94
C HIS A 75 -9.98 -7.60 -13.77
N SER A 76 -9.64 -6.88 -14.83
CA SER A 76 -8.66 -5.78 -14.79
C SER A 76 -9.20 -4.50 -14.17
N ILE A 77 -10.54 -4.38 -14.07
CA ILE A 77 -11.25 -3.21 -13.53
C ILE A 77 -12.23 -3.70 -12.47
N TYR A 78 -12.02 -3.31 -11.22
CA TYR A 78 -12.91 -3.60 -10.10
C TYR A 78 -13.74 -2.36 -9.77
N SER A 79 -15.06 -2.51 -9.60
CA SER A 79 -15.83 -1.46 -8.92
C SER A 79 -15.49 -1.52 -7.43
N SER A 80 -14.88 -0.45 -6.91
CA SER A 80 -14.64 -0.28 -5.46
C SER A 80 -15.92 0.08 -4.68
N LYS A 81 -17.02 0.27 -5.40
CA LYS A 81 -18.35 0.59 -4.89
C LYS A 81 -19.34 -0.55 -5.16
N TYR A 82 -20.23 -0.75 -4.20
CA TYR A 82 -21.44 -1.54 -4.39
C TYR A 82 -22.66 -0.63 -4.18
N TYR A 83 -23.76 -0.98 -4.83
CA TYR A 83 -24.99 -0.20 -4.78
C TYR A 83 -26.03 -0.99 -4.03
N THR A 84 -26.65 -0.39 -3.03
CA THR A 84 -27.81 -0.97 -2.36
C THR A 84 -29.06 -0.39 -2.99
N LEU A 85 -29.88 -1.24 -3.59
CA LEU A 85 -31.20 -0.90 -4.12
C LEU A 85 -32.26 -1.27 -3.08
N ASP A 86 -33.08 -0.32 -2.68
CA ASP A 86 -34.28 -0.59 -1.87
C ASP A 86 -35.49 -0.81 -2.79
N PHE A 87 -36.07 -2.01 -2.78
CA PHE A 87 -37.23 -2.33 -3.61
C PHE A 87 -38.55 -1.72 -3.12
N VAL A 88 -38.61 -1.17 -1.90
CA VAL A 88 -39.82 -0.46 -1.42
C VAL A 88 -39.81 0.99 -1.91
N SER A 89 -38.69 1.70 -1.71
CA SER A 89 -38.59 3.11 -2.07
C SER A 89 -38.08 3.37 -3.50
N GLY A 90 -37.51 2.35 -4.16
CA GLY A 90 -36.79 2.52 -5.43
C GLY A 90 -35.47 3.29 -5.29
N SER A 91 -35.04 3.61 -4.07
CA SER A 91 -33.83 4.40 -3.84
C SER A 91 -32.57 3.56 -4.02
N THR A 92 -31.49 4.21 -4.47
CA THR A 92 -30.17 3.59 -4.60
C THR A 92 -29.16 4.33 -3.72
N SER A 93 -28.38 3.58 -2.95
CA SER A 93 -27.29 4.10 -2.12
C SER A 93 -25.98 3.49 -2.57
N SER A 94 -24.97 4.31 -2.86
CA SER A 94 -23.63 3.82 -3.17
C SER A 94 -22.81 3.67 -1.89
N HIS A 95 -22.15 2.52 -1.72
CA HIS A 95 -21.28 2.24 -0.59
C HIS A 95 -19.87 1.89 -1.08
N THR A 96 -18.86 2.34 -0.35
CA THR A 96 -17.47 1.95 -0.57
C THR A 96 -17.22 0.60 0.10
N SER A 97 -16.59 -0.34 -0.61
CA SER A 97 -16.26 -1.64 -0.02
C SER A 97 -15.30 -1.49 1.18
N VAL A 98 -15.50 -2.27 2.23
CA VAL A 98 -14.60 -2.30 3.40
C VAL A 98 -13.17 -2.66 2.98
N VAL A 99 -13.04 -3.51 1.96
CA VAL A 99 -11.74 -3.90 1.38
C VAL A 99 -11.02 -2.69 0.78
N GLU A 100 -11.73 -1.83 0.04
CA GLU A 100 -11.17 -0.59 -0.51
C GLU A 100 -10.69 0.34 0.60
N ILE A 101 -11.46 0.48 1.68
CA ILE A 101 -11.08 1.29 2.83
C ILE A 101 -9.76 0.77 3.43
N ILE A 102 -9.63 -0.54 3.63
CA ILE A 102 -8.41 -1.16 4.16
C ILE A 102 -7.23 -0.93 3.22
N LYS A 103 -7.41 -1.07 1.90
CA LYS A 103 -6.36 -0.82 0.90
C LYS A 103 -5.87 0.64 0.94
N ARG A 104 -6.78 1.60 1.10
CA ARG A 104 -6.43 3.03 1.21
C ARG A 104 -5.65 3.33 2.49
N TRP A 105 -6.08 2.77 3.62
CA TRP A 105 -5.34 2.90 4.89
C TRP A 105 -3.95 2.25 4.82
N HIS A 106 -3.86 1.04 4.25
CA HIS A 106 -2.57 0.39 3.96
C HIS A 106 -1.65 1.31 3.15
N GLY A 107 -2.15 1.84 2.02
CA GLY A 107 -1.40 2.73 1.15
C GLY A 107 -0.94 4.01 1.84
N GLY A 108 -1.84 4.68 2.58
CA GLY A 108 -1.52 5.90 3.32
C GLY A 108 -0.47 5.66 4.42
N ILE A 109 -0.64 4.62 5.24
CA ILE A 109 0.30 4.28 6.31
C ILE A 109 1.68 3.93 5.73
N MET A 110 1.71 3.12 4.65
CA MET A 110 2.97 2.76 3.97
C MET A 110 3.63 3.98 3.34
N TRP A 111 2.84 4.91 2.80
CA TRP A 111 3.36 6.16 2.27
C TRP A 111 4.07 6.96 3.37
N PHE A 112 3.43 7.19 4.52
CA PHE A 112 4.08 7.91 5.63
C PHE A 112 5.29 7.17 6.20
N ALA A 113 5.21 5.84 6.35
CA ALA A 113 6.32 5.03 6.84
C ALA A 113 7.58 5.22 5.98
N TRP A 114 7.43 5.11 4.66
CA TRP A 114 8.55 5.08 3.73
C TRP A 114 8.92 6.43 3.16
N ASN A 115 7.95 7.27 2.76
CA ASN A 115 8.21 8.59 2.18
C ASN A 115 8.55 9.65 3.24
N LEU A 116 7.95 9.60 4.42
CA LEU A 116 8.24 10.59 5.46
C LEU A 116 9.30 10.08 6.46
N PHE A 117 8.98 9.06 7.25
CA PHE A 117 9.83 8.68 8.39
C PHE A 117 11.14 8.01 7.95
N ALA A 118 11.09 7.07 6.99
CA ALA A 118 12.28 6.37 6.54
C ALA A 118 13.28 7.29 5.81
N TYR A 119 12.81 8.15 4.88
CA TYR A 119 13.68 9.13 4.24
C TYR A 119 14.29 10.11 5.24
N THR A 120 13.45 10.71 6.09
CA THR A 120 13.93 11.72 7.06
C THR A 120 14.98 11.10 7.97
N GLY A 121 14.73 9.91 8.51
CA GLY A 121 15.69 9.23 9.38
C GLY A 121 16.99 8.84 8.65
N LEU A 122 16.94 8.46 7.37
CA LEU A 122 18.16 8.16 6.60
C LEU A 122 18.98 9.44 6.31
N ILE A 123 18.32 10.51 5.86
CA ILE A 123 18.94 11.81 5.59
C ILE A 123 19.63 12.33 6.86
N CYS A 124 18.95 12.27 8.01
CA CYS A 124 19.51 12.69 9.30
C CYS A 124 20.75 11.88 9.70
N ALA A 125 20.76 10.56 9.48
CA ALA A 125 21.92 9.73 9.81
C ALA A 125 23.10 9.92 8.84
N ARG A 126 22.82 10.14 7.54
CA ARG A 126 23.86 10.34 6.52
C ARG A 126 24.53 11.70 6.64
N TYR A 127 23.74 12.76 6.80
CA TYR A 127 24.20 14.15 6.82
C TYR A 127 24.30 14.71 8.24
N LYS A 128 24.53 13.83 9.22
CA LYS A 128 24.60 14.20 10.65
C LYS A 128 25.58 15.34 10.93
N GLU A 129 26.73 15.37 10.26
CA GLU A 129 27.76 16.41 10.45
C GLU A 129 27.32 17.79 9.94
N ILE A 130 26.38 17.83 8.99
CA ILE A 130 25.81 19.06 8.42
C ILE A 130 24.60 19.51 9.24
N LEU A 131 23.73 18.57 9.59
CA LEU A 131 22.41 18.85 10.18
C LEU A 131 22.46 19.00 11.70
N PHE A 132 23.39 18.30 12.36
CA PHE A 132 23.56 18.32 13.81
C PHE A 132 24.96 18.88 14.12
N THR A 133 25.10 20.20 13.99
CA THR A 133 26.31 20.94 14.35
C THR A 133 26.68 20.65 15.82
N LYS A 134 28.00 20.60 16.14
CA LYS A 134 28.61 20.36 17.47
C LYS A 134 28.23 21.38 18.59
N GLN A 135 27.09 22.06 18.49
CA GLN A 135 26.58 22.98 19.50
C GLN A 135 25.89 22.25 20.67
N THR A 136 25.59 20.95 20.50
CA THR A 136 25.09 20.11 21.60
C THR A 136 26.25 19.60 22.46
N PRO A 137 26.11 19.57 23.80
CA PRO A 137 27.15 19.07 24.69
C PRO A 137 27.60 17.66 24.26
N PRO A 138 28.90 17.32 24.43
CA PRO A 138 29.55 16.12 23.86
C PRO A 138 28.94 14.76 24.27
N LYS A 139 27.92 14.75 25.12
CA LYS A 139 27.28 13.54 25.66
C LYS A 139 25.98 13.14 24.95
N ILE A 140 25.37 13.99 24.11
CA ILE A 140 24.09 13.68 23.45
C ILE A 140 24.30 13.58 21.94
N ASP A 141 24.30 12.34 21.43
CA ASP A 141 24.25 12.05 19.99
C ASP A 141 22.82 12.33 19.47
N THR A 142 22.42 13.60 19.33
CA THR A 142 21.07 14.02 18.95
C THR A 142 20.61 13.40 17.62
N TRP A 143 21.52 13.28 16.65
CA TRP A 143 21.27 12.61 15.38
C TRP A 143 20.83 11.15 15.59
N PHE A 144 21.42 10.46 16.58
CA PHE A 144 21.14 9.06 16.85
C PHE A 144 19.78 8.88 17.49
N ILE A 145 19.40 9.80 18.39
CA ILE A 145 18.06 9.83 19.01
C ILE A 145 17.01 10.06 17.93
N PHE A 146 17.20 11.10 17.10
CA PHE A 146 16.26 11.45 16.04
C PHE A 146 16.14 10.34 14.99
N HIS A 147 17.27 9.80 14.51
CA HIS A 147 17.28 8.65 13.60
C HIS A 147 16.54 7.45 14.20
N SER A 148 16.85 7.11 15.46
CA SER A 148 16.23 5.97 16.14
C SER A 148 14.73 6.16 16.30
N TRP A 149 14.26 7.37 16.59
CA TRP A 149 12.84 7.68 16.70
C TRP A 149 12.15 7.52 15.35
N CYS A 150 12.67 8.15 14.28
CA CYS A 150 12.13 8.01 12.92
C CYS A 150 12.08 6.55 12.48
N MET A 151 13.15 5.77 12.70
CA MET A 151 13.21 4.37 12.27
C MET A 151 12.26 3.47 13.05
N ARG A 152 12.08 3.68 14.36
CA ARG A 152 11.10 2.92 15.17
C ARG A 152 9.68 3.22 14.70
N THR A 153 9.36 4.49 14.45
CA THR A 153 8.05 4.88 13.92
C THR A 153 7.82 4.30 12.53
N ALA A 154 8.81 4.39 11.63
CA ALA A 154 8.72 3.78 10.30
C ALA A 154 8.50 2.26 10.37
N ALA A 155 9.22 1.55 11.26
CA ALA A 155 9.06 0.12 11.47
C ALA A 155 7.67 -0.23 12.01
N LEU A 156 7.16 0.51 13.00
CA LEU A 156 5.82 0.29 13.56
C LEU A 156 4.73 0.51 12.51
N LEU A 157 4.80 1.61 11.76
CA LEU A 157 3.87 1.88 10.66
C LEU A 157 3.96 0.83 9.56
N THR A 158 5.17 0.36 9.23
CA THR A 158 5.37 -0.74 8.28
C THR A 158 4.72 -2.03 8.76
N LEU A 159 4.81 -2.35 10.05
CA LEU A 159 4.13 -3.52 10.63
C LEU A 159 2.61 -3.41 10.53
N ILE A 160 2.04 -2.28 10.95
CA ILE A 160 0.59 -2.03 10.88
C ILE A 160 0.11 -2.09 9.43
N GLY A 161 0.79 -1.36 8.54
CA GLY A 161 0.45 -1.35 7.12
C GLY A 161 0.56 -2.75 6.52
N PHE A 162 1.57 -3.55 6.87
CA PHE A 162 1.74 -4.89 6.32
C PHE A 162 0.57 -5.81 6.74
N ILE A 163 0.16 -5.74 8.02
CA ILE A 163 -1.02 -6.46 8.52
C ILE A 163 -2.27 -6.07 7.73
N LEU A 164 -2.50 -4.76 7.51
CA LEU A 164 -3.63 -4.29 6.69
C LEU A 164 -3.56 -4.81 5.24
N GLY A 165 -2.35 -4.87 4.66
CA GLY A 165 -2.13 -5.42 3.33
C GLY A 165 -2.52 -6.90 3.23
N VAL A 166 -2.11 -7.70 4.22
CA VAL A 166 -2.47 -9.13 4.31
C VAL A 166 -3.99 -9.30 4.47
N ILE A 167 -4.62 -8.51 5.35
CA ILE A 167 -6.08 -8.52 5.54
C ILE A 167 -6.80 -8.14 4.23
N ALA A 168 -6.32 -7.12 3.52
CA ALA A 168 -6.90 -6.69 2.26
C ALA A 168 -6.82 -7.78 1.18
N VAL A 169 -5.69 -8.49 1.07
CA VAL A 169 -5.53 -9.59 0.10
C VAL A 169 -6.45 -10.75 0.46
N ASN A 170 -6.49 -11.16 1.72
CA ASN A 170 -7.36 -12.23 2.21
C ASN A 170 -8.84 -11.94 1.94
N LYS A 171 -9.31 -10.72 2.26
CA LYS A 171 -10.70 -10.33 2.03
C LYS A 171 -11.04 -10.09 0.56
N SER A 172 -10.05 -9.78 -0.28
CA SER A 172 -10.27 -9.61 -1.72
C SER A 172 -10.37 -10.95 -2.46
N GLY A 173 -9.98 -12.08 -1.84
CA GLY A 173 -9.86 -13.36 -2.54
C GLY A 173 -8.75 -13.38 -3.61
N ILE A 174 -7.81 -12.43 -3.56
CA ILE A 174 -6.69 -12.36 -4.50
C ILE A 174 -5.61 -13.33 -4.03
N GLN A 175 -4.98 -14.04 -4.96
CA GLN A 175 -3.84 -14.89 -4.64
C GLN A 175 -2.67 -14.06 -4.10
N HIS A 176 -2.13 -14.45 -2.95
CA HIS A 176 -0.89 -13.88 -2.40
C HIS A 176 0.25 -14.00 -3.41
N PHE A 177 1.12 -12.99 -3.46
CA PHE A 177 2.29 -12.96 -4.35
C PHE A 177 2.01 -12.96 -5.86
N SER A 178 0.77 -12.76 -6.28
CA SER A 178 0.40 -12.66 -7.71
C SER A 178 0.90 -11.39 -8.43
N LYS A 179 1.39 -10.39 -7.69
CA LYS A 179 1.86 -9.11 -8.22
C LYS A 179 3.21 -8.74 -7.65
N ALA A 180 4.03 -8.06 -8.45
CA ALA A 180 5.36 -7.58 -8.03
C ALA A 180 5.32 -6.75 -6.73
N HIS A 181 4.28 -5.92 -6.55
CA HIS A 181 4.05 -5.14 -5.32
C HIS A 181 4.02 -6.01 -4.05
N PHE A 182 3.41 -7.20 -4.10
CA PHE A 182 3.31 -8.08 -2.94
C PHE A 182 4.66 -8.70 -2.58
N ILE A 183 5.42 -9.11 -3.60
CA ILE A 183 6.74 -9.73 -3.44
C ILE A 183 7.75 -8.70 -2.93
N VAL A 184 7.83 -7.54 -3.60
CA VAL A 184 8.74 -6.47 -3.21
C VAL A 184 8.36 -5.91 -1.83
N GLY A 185 7.06 -5.74 -1.55
CA GLY A 185 6.57 -5.35 -0.23
C GLY A 185 6.99 -6.30 0.89
N LEU A 186 6.97 -7.62 0.65
CA LEU A 186 7.45 -8.60 1.62
C LEU A 186 8.97 -8.48 1.86
N ILE A 187 9.77 -8.32 0.80
CA ILE A 187 11.22 -8.15 0.91
C ILE A 187 11.55 -6.90 1.76
N ILE A 188 10.87 -5.79 1.46
CA ILE A 188 10.98 -4.54 2.21
C ILE A 188 10.61 -4.74 3.68
N PHE A 189 9.48 -5.41 3.96
CA PHE A 189 9.03 -5.72 5.31
C PHE A 189 10.06 -6.52 6.09
N ILE A 190 10.62 -7.58 5.48
CA ILE A 190 11.67 -8.40 6.10
C ILE A 190 12.88 -7.53 6.44
N PHE A 191 13.36 -6.71 5.50
CA PHE A 191 14.47 -5.80 5.77
C PHE A 191 14.14 -4.83 6.91
N ALA A 192 12.95 -4.23 6.92
CA ALA A 192 12.53 -3.29 7.94
C ALA A 192 12.49 -3.93 9.34
N MET A 193 12.02 -5.17 9.48
CA MET A 193 11.95 -5.88 10.77
C MET A 193 13.32 -6.42 11.22
N LEU A 194 14.20 -6.76 10.28
CA LEU A 194 15.58 -7.15 10.60
C LEU A 194 16.43 -5.95 11.06
N GLN A 195 16.10 -4.71 10.68
CA GLN A 195 16.89 -3.53 11.10
C GLN A 195 16.92 -3.34 12.64
N PRO A 196 15.78 -3.33 13.38
CA PRO A 196 15.81 -3.25 14.84
C PRO A 196 16.56 -4.40 15.49
N LEU A 197 16.37 -5.64 15.02
CA LEU A 197 17.07 -6.82 15.55
C LEU A 197 18.58 -6.69 15.35
N ASN A 198 19.01 -6.26 14.17
CA ASN A 198 20.41 -5.98 13.88
C ASN A 198 20.95 -4.82 14.74
N ALA A 199 20.12 -3.84 15.10
CA ALA A 199 20.53 -2.74 15.98
C ALA A 199 20.76 -3.18 17.44
N VAL A 200 20.11 -4.24 17.91
CA VAL A 200 20.33 -4.79 19.27
C VAL A 200 21.72 -5.41 19.39
N ILE A 201 22.20 -6.11 18.36
CA ILE A 201 23.54 -6.72 18.34
C ILE A 201 24.66 -5.75 17.97
N ARG A 202 24.39 -4.44 18.00
CA ARG A 202 25.32 -3.38 17.62
C ARG A 202 26.61 -3.46 18.46
N PRO A 203 27.79 -3.69 17.86
CA PRO A 203 29.06 -3.67 18.58
C PRO A 203 29.40 -2.28 19.12
N HIS A 204 30.16 -2.23 20.22
CA HIS A 204 30.64 -0.99 20.85
C HIS A 204 31.31 -0.04 19.85
N LYS A 205 31.15 1.28 20.09
CA LYS A 205 31.64 2.35 19.21
C LYS A 205 33.17 2.35 19.18
N GLU A 206 33.80 2.27 20.35
CA GLU A 206 35.25 2.26 20.52
C GLU A 206 35.70 1.06 21.38
N PRO A 207 36.84 0.41 21.04
CA PRO A 207 37.61 0.60 19.81
C PRO A 207 36.86 0.07 18.58
N ARG A 208 37.10 0.68 17.40
CA ARG A 208 36.42 0.29 16.14
C ARG A 208 36.88 -1.07 15.60
N THR A 209 36.31 -2.15 16.15
CA THR A 209 36.63 -3.55 15.79
C THR A 209 36.22 -3.96 14.36
N ARG A 210 36.76 -5.08 13.85
CA ARG A 210 36.33 -5.68 12.56
C ARG A 210 34.83 -5.98 12.54
N ARG A 211 34.30 -6.52 13.64
CA ARG A 211 32.85 -6.79 13.81
C ARG A 211 32.03 -5.51 13.65
N ARG A 212 32.46 -4.40 14.24
CA ARG A 212 31.82 -3.08 14.10
C ARG A 212 31.75 -2.62 12.64
N ARG A 213 32.83 -2.79 11.87
CA ARG A 213 32.87 -2.40 10.44
C ARG A 213 31.91 -3.25 9.59
N ILE A 214 31.90 -4.57 9.79
CA ILE A 214 30.99 -5.48 9.07
C ILE A 214 29.54 -5.13 9.40
N TRP A 215 29.22 -4.95 10.68
CA TRP A 215 27.90 -4.53 11.12
C TRP A 215 27.47 -3.21 10.48
N GLU A 216 28.34 -2.19 10.47
CA GLU A 216 28.04 -0.90 9.83
C GLU A 216 27.78 -1.03 8.33
N PHE A 217 28.55 -1.88 7.64
CA PHE A 217 28.37 -2.14 6.22
C PHE A 217 27.01 -2.80 5.94
N ILE A 218 26.70 -3.87 6.67
CA ILE A 218 25.44 -4.61 6.51
C ILE A 218 24.25 -3.70 6.85
N HIS A 219 24.26 -3.04 8.01
CA HIS A 219 23.18 -2.17 8.47
C HIS A 219 22.89 -1.02 7.50
N LYS A 220 23.94 -0.32 7.03
CA LYS A 220 23.77 0.81 6.10
C LYS A 220 23.26 0.36 4.74
N ASN A 221 23.83 -0.71 4.17
CA ASN A 221 23.46 -1.14 2.83
C ASN A 221 22.09 -1.80 2.79
N SER A 222 21.73 -2.62 3.78
CA SER A 222 20.38 -3.19 3.83
C SER A 222 19.31 -2.10 4.00
N GLY A 223 19.58 -1.05 4.78
CA GLY A 223 18.66 0.08 4.95
C GLY A 223 18.48 0.89 3.66
N ARG A 224 19.57 1.14 2.94
CA ARG A 224 19.54 1.84 1.65
C ARG A 224 18.83 1.02 0.57
N SER A 225 19.09 -0.28 0.50
CA SER A 225 18.39 -1.17 -0.44
C SER A 225 16.89 -1.21 -0.16
N ALA A 226 16.47 -1.29 1.11
CA ALA A 226 15.06 -1.24 1.48
C ALA A 226 14.39 0.06 1.04
N LEU A 227 15.07 1.20 1.21
CA LEU A 227 14.56 2.51 0.77
C LEU A 227 14.49 2.63 -0.76
N GLY A 228 15.47 2.09 -1.49
CA GLY A 228 15.42 2.07 -2.95
C GLY A 228 14.25 1.24 -3.48
N LEU A 229 14.04 0.06 -2.91
CA LEU A 229 12.90 -0.81 -3.24
C LEU A 229 11.56 -0.16 -2.87
N SER A 230 11.50 0.62 -1.78
CA SER A 230 10.25 1.26 -1.34
C SER A 230 9.73 2.30 -2.33
N VAL A 231 10.60 2.99 -3.06
CA VAL A 231 10.19 3.90 -4.15
C VAL A 231 9.34 3.16 -5.17
N PHE A 232 9.88 2.08 -5.73
CA PHE A 232 9.18 1.23 -6.69
C PHE A 232 7.90 0.66 -6.07
N ASN A 233 7.96 0.21 -4.81
CA ASN A 233 6.82 -0.42 -4.17
C ASN A 233 5.66 0.56 -3.89
N VAL A 234 5.96 1.82 -3.57
CA VAL A 234 4.97 2.87 -3.40
C VAL A 234 4.31 3.21 -4.74
N PHE A 235 5.09 3.40 -5.82
CA PHE A 235 4.52 3.67 -7.14
C PHE A 235 3.64 2.53 -7.63
N SER A 236 4.11 1.28 -7.52
CA SER A 236 3.29 0.12 -7.89
C SER A 236 2.02 0.02 -7.03
N GLY A 237 2.08 0.35 -5.74
CA GLY A 237 0.91 0.41 -4.85
C GLY A 237 -0.10 1.48 -5.26
N LEU A 238 0.35 2.68 -5.62
CA LEU A 238 -0.51 3.77 -6.10
C LEU A 238 -1.21 3.41 -7.41
N ILE A 239 -0.50 2.76 -8.33
CA ILE A 239 -1.08 2.24 -9.58
C ILE A 239 -2.14 1.17 -9.27
N LEU A 240 -1.87 0.27 -8.33
CA LEU A 240 -2.84 -0.77 -7.92
C LEU A 240 -4.07 -0.21 -7.21
N LEU A 241 -3.93 0.91 -6.51
CA LEU A 241 -5.04 1.65 -5.90
C LEU A 241 -5.86 2.45 -6.93
N GLY A 242 -5.37 2.61 -8.16
CA GLY A 242 -6.03 3.43 -9.18
C GLY A 242 -6.20 4.89 -8.73
N VAL A 243 -5.18 5.45 -8.06
CA VAL A 243 -5.24 6.85 -7.60
C VAL A 243 -5.30 7.82 -8.77
N SER A 244 -5.82 9.02 -8.54
CA SER A 244 -5.90 10.04 -9.58
C SER A 244 -4.52 10.49 -10.07
N ASN A 245 -4.47 11.01 -11.30
CA ASN A 245 -3.24 11.58 -11.88
C ASN A 245 -2.64 12.68 -10.98
N ALA A 246 -3.48 13.45 -10.29
CA ALA A 246 -3.03 14.45 -9.32
C ALA A 246 -2.20 13.82 -8.19
N VAL A 247 -2.65 12.71 -7.61
CA VAL A 247 -1.90 12.01 -6.54
C VAL A 247 -0.59 11.44 -7.08
N MET A 248 -0.58 10.89 -8.29
CA MET A 248 0.66 10.43 -8.95
C MET A 248 1.65 11.57 -9.17
N ILE A 249 1.18 12.73 -9.64
CA ILE A 249 2.01 13.93 -9.83
C ILE A 249 2.58 14.41 -8.50
N LEU A 250 1.77 14.48 -7.45
CA LEU A 250 2.23 14.85 -6.11
C LEU A 250 3.32 13.90 -5.59
N GLN A 251 3.19 12.59 -5.84
CA GLN A 251 4.24 11.63 -5.49
C GLN A 251 5.53 11.88 -6.27
N ILE A 252 5.44 12.19 -7.56
CA ILE A 252 6.62 12.51 -8.38
C ILE A 252 7.30 13.79 -7.87
N ILE A 253 6.53 14.85 -7.62
CA ILE A 253 7.04 16.11 -7.06
C ILE A 253 7.74 15.85 -5.73
N PHE A 254 7.15 15.04 -4.85
CA PHE A 254 7.76 14.68 -3.57
C PHE A 254 9.13 14.01 -3.77
N ILE A 255 9.22 13.00 -4.64
CA ILE A 255 10.49 12.31 -4.92
C ILE A 255 11.52 13.26 -5.54
N VAL A 256 11.11 14.18 -6.41
CA VAL A 256 12.00 15.20 -6.98
C VAL A 256 12.53 16.14 -5.89
N ILE A 257 11.69 16.63 -4.99
CA ILE A 257 12.10 17.49 -3.87
C ILE A 257 13.10 16.75 -2.97
N VAL A 258 12.82 15.49 -2.63
CA VAL A 258 13.75 14.66 -1.85
C VAL A 258 15.07 14.47 -2.59
N GLY A 259 15.02 14.19 -3.90
CA GLY A 259 16.20 14.03 -4.75
C GLY A 259 17.07 15.30 -4.79
N VAL A 260 16.46 16.47 -5.02
CA VAL A 260 17.15 17.77 -5.00
C VAL A 260 17.76 18.04 -3.63
N THR A 261 17.03 17.75 -2.54
CA THR A 261 17.53 17.90 -1.17
C THR A 261 18.76 17.03 -0.91
N VAL A 262 18.73 15.76 -1.34
CA VAL A 262 19.85 14.82 -1.23
C VAL A 262 21.05 15.30 -2.05
N ILE A 263 20.84 15.75 -3.29
CA ILE A 263 21.91 16.29 -4.15
C ILE A 263 22.56 17.50 -3.48
N PHE A 264 21.76 18.45 -3.00
CA PHE A 264 22.24 19.63 -2.29
C PHE A 264 23.07 19.25 -1.05
N LEU A 265 22.57 18.32 -0.23
CA LEU A 265 23.28 17.86 0.98
C LEU A 265 24.56 17.10 0.64
N GLU A 266 24.60 16.32 -0.45
CA GLU A 266 25.81 15.62 -0.89
C GLU A 266 26.87 16.60 -1.39
N ILE A 267 26.49 17.64 -2.16
CA ILE A 267 27.40 18.71 -2.57
C ILE A 267 27.99 19.40 -1.33
N ARG A 268 27.14 19.78 -0.37
CA ARG A 268 27.57 20.40 0.89
C ARG A 268 28.52 19.51 1.68
N TRP A 269 28.22 18.22 1.76
CA TRP A 269 29.05 17.22 2.44
C TRP A 269 30.43 17.07 1.78
N PHE A 270 30.45 17.01 0.44
CA PHE A 270 31.67 16.92 -0.34
C PHE A 270 32.56 18.17 -0.18
N LEU A 271 31.96 19.36 -0.18
CA LEU A 271 32.70 20.61 0.04
C LEU A 271 33.31 20.69 1.45
N GLN A 272 32.57 20.26 2.49
CA GLN A 272 33.06 20.27 3.87
C GLN A 272 34.20 19.27 4.12
N THR A 273 34.19 18.11 3.45
CA THR A 273 35.22 17.08 3.61
C THR A 273 36.54 17.42 2.89
N ARG A 274 36.52 18.38 1.95
CA ARG A 274 37.70 18.82 1.19
C ARG A 274 38.32 20.14 1.65
N THR A 275 37.66 20.91 2.51
CA THR A 275 38.27 22.11 3.11
C THR A 275 39.51 21.74 3.94
N PRO A 276 40.73 22.19 3.57
CA PRO A 276 41.94 21.91 4.32
C PRO A 276 41.82 22.48 5.75
N GLY A 277 42.13 21.67 6.77
CA GLY A 277 42.15 22.09 8.17
C GLY A 277 40.98 21.61 9.05
N LYS A 278 39.95 20.95 8.51
CA LYS A 278 38.94 20.24 9.31
C LYS A 278 39.17 18.73 9.25
N VAL A 279 39.85 18.20 10.25
CA VAL A 279 39.92 16.75 10.48
C VAL A 279 38.51 16.27 10.87
N VAL A 280 37.83 15.60 9.94
CA VAL A 280 36.59 14.88 10.23
C VAL A 280 37.01 13.53 10.83
N ASN A 281 37.03 13.47 12.17
CA ASN A 281 37.16 12.21 12.91
C ASN A 281 35.84 11.43 12.92
#